data_AF-A0A7K5Z8M1-F1
#
_entry.id   AF-A0A7K5Z8M1-F1
#
_cell.length_a   1.000
_cell.length_b   1.000
_cell.length_c   1.000
_cell.angle_alpha   90.00
_cell.angle_beta   90.00
_cell.angle_gamma   90.00
#
_symmetry.space_group_name_H-M   'P 1'
#
loop_
_entity.id
_entity.type
_entity.pdbx_description
1 polymer ?
#
loop_
_entity_poly.entity_id
_entity_poly.type
_entity_poly.pdbx_seq_one_letter_code
_entity_poly.pdbx_strand_id
1 'polypeptide(L)'
;LPEEAARAQMFRLHLGNTPHSLTDANIQELARKTDGYSGADISIIVRDALMQPVRKVQSATHFKKVRGPSRTTPGAFVDDLLTPCSPGDPGATEMTWMEVPSDKLMEPIVCMSDMLRSLATTRPTVNAEDLLKVKKFTEDFGQEG
;
A
#
# COMPACT_ATOMS: atom_id res chain seq x y z
N LEU A 1 -16.03 -0.63 16.52
CA LEU A 1 -15.08 -0.73 15.39
C LEU A 1 -15.48 0.28 14.33
N PRO A 2 -14.56 0.79 13.50
CA PRO A 2 -14.90 1.78 12.48
C PRO A 2 -15.85 1.17 11.44
N GLU A 3 -16.88 1.93 11.08
CA GLU A 3 -17.77 1.60 9.97
C GLU A 3 -17.05 1.75 8.62
N GLU A 4 -17.64 1.18 7.56
CA GLU A 4 -17.07 1.17 6.21
C GLU A 4 -16.60 2.56 5.74
N ALA A 5 -17.42 3.61 5.90
CA ALA A 5 -17.06 4.96 5.51
C ALA A 5 -15.83 5.49 6.26
N ALA A 6 -15.74 5.19 7.56
CA ALA A 6 -14.58 5.55 8.39
C ALA A 6 -13.33 4.77 7.95
N ARG A 7 -13.47 3.47 7.64
CA ARG A 7 -12.35 2.66 7.11
C ARG A 7 -11.84 3.19 5.76
N ALA A 8 -12.74 3.62 4.87
CA ALA A 8 -12.35 4.26 3.61
C ALA A 8 -11.56 5.57 3.83
N GLN A 9 -11.94 6.37 4.83
CA GLN A 9 -11.17 7.55 5.22
C GLN A 9 -9.81 7.18 5.82
N MET A 10 -9.72 6.15 6.66
CA MET A 10 -8.46 5.65 7.21
C MET A 10 -7.49 5.20 6.11
N PHE A 11 -7.96 4.50 5.08
CA PHE A 11 -7.12 4.13 3.93
C PHE A 11 -6.54 5.37 3.23
N ARG A 12 -7.36 6.40 2.96
CA ARG A 12 -6.88 7.66 2.36
C ARG A 12 -5.87 8.36 3.25
N LEU A 13 -6.17 8.44 4.55
CA LEU A 13 -5.30 9.09 5.54
C LEU A 13 -3.92 8.42 5.59
N HIS A 14 -3.87 7.09 5.64
CA HIS A 14 -2.61 6.34 5.75
C HIS A 14 -1.83 6.28 4.43
N LEU A 15 -2.48 6.39 3.28
CA LEU A 15 -1.82 6.56 1.98
C LEU A 15 -1.12 7.93 1.89
N GLY A 16 -1.77 8.97 2.42
CA GLY A 16 -1.25 10.33 2.43
C GLY A 16 -0.95 10.83 1.01
N ASN A 17 0.23 11.41 0.83
CA ASN A 17 0.70 11.91 -0.47
C ASN A 17 1.57 10.90 -1.23
N THR A 18 1.61 9.64 -0.78
CA THR A 18 2.46 8.62 -1.42
C THR A 18 1.91 8.32 -2.82
N PRO A 19 2.75 8.34 -3.88
CA PRO A 19 2.29 8.01 -5.22
C PRO A 19 1.67 6.61 -5.30
N HIS A 20 0.43 6.54 -5.75
CA HIS A 20 -0.31 5.29 -5.91
C HIS A 20 -1.27 5.33 -7.10
N SER A 21 -1.66 4.17 -7.59
CA SER A 21 -2.63 4.00 -8.68
C SER A 21 -4.06 3.71 -8.20
N LEU A 22 -4.29 3.73 -6.88
CA LEU A 22 -5.61 3.42 -6.31
C LEU A 22 -6.64 4.50 -6.67
N THR A 23 -7.77 4.06 -7.22
CA THR A 23 -8.96 4.89 -7.46
C THR A 23 -9.84 4.94 -6.22
N ASP A 24 -10.78 5.89 -6.16
CA ASP A 24 -11.79 5.92 -5.09
C ASP A 24 -12.60 4.62 -5.00
N ALA A 25 -12.90 3.99 -6.14
CA ALA A 25 -13.58 2.70 -6.17
C ALA A 25 -12.75 1.59 -5.51
N ASN A 26 -11.43 1.60 -5.68
CA ASN A 26 -10.54 0.67 -5.00
C ASN A 26 -10.53 0.89 -3.48
N ILE A 27 -10.51 2.15 -3.04
CA ILE A 27 -10.56 2.49 -1.61
C ILE A 27 -11.87 2.01 -0.97
N GLN A 28 -13.00 2.21 -1.65
CA GLN A 28 -14.29 1.70 -1.16
C GLN A 28 -14.32 0.17 -1.14
N GLU A 29 -13.72 -0.49 -2.12
CA GLU A 29 -13.60 -1.94 -2.11
C GLU A 29 -12.77 -2.45 -0.94
N LEU A 30 -11.64 -1.81 -0.63
CA LEU A 30 -10.82 -2.15 0.53
C LEU A 30 -11.60 -1.98 1.83
N ALA A 31 -12.37 -0.89 1.97
CA ALA A 31 -13.20 -0.65 3.15
C ALA A 31 -14.29 -1.72 3.35
N ARG A 32 -14.91 -2.21 2.27
CA ARG A 32 -15.85 -3.34 2.32
C ARG A 32 -15.18 -4.64 2.74
N LYS A 33 -13.96 -4.89 2.27
CA LYS A 33 -13.21 -6.13 2.57
C LYS A 33 -12.60 -6.15 3.98
N THR A 34 -12.56 -5.00 4.66
CA THR A 34 -12.00 -4.87 6.01
C THR A 34 -13.06 -4.75 7.10
N ASP A 35 -14.21 -5.40 6.93
CA ASP A 35 -15.17 -5.47 8.02
C ASP A 35 -14.61 -6.20 9.24
N GLY A 36 -14.85 -5.64 10.42
CA GLY A 36 -14.25 -6.10 11.67
C GLY A 36 -12.80 -5.66 11.93
N TYR A 37 -12.16 -4.91 11.01
CA TYR A 37 -10.80 -4.41 11.21
C TYR A 37 -10.81 -3.13 12.05
N SER A 38 -9.84 -3.02 12.95
CA SER A 38 -9.56 -1.80 13.69
C SER A 38 -8.79 -0.79 12.82
N GLY A 39 -8.69 0.46 13.27
CA GLY A 39 -7.83 1.45 12.61
C GLY A 39 -6.35 1.07 12.63
N ALA A 40 -5.90 0.34 13.66
CA ALA A 40 -4.54 -0.19 13.73
C ALA A 40 -4.28 -1.25 12.64
N ASP A 41 -5.24 -2.15 12.41
CA ASP A 41 -5.13 -3.16 11.36
C ASP A 41 -5.03 -2.52 9.98
N ILE A 42 -5.85 -1.49 9.70
CA ILE A 42 -5.79 -0.74 8.44
C ILE A 42 -4.45 -0.04 8.27
N SER A 43 -3.92 0.60 9.33
CA SER A 43 -2.59 1.22 9.32
C SER A 43 -1.49 0.22 8.98
N ILE A 44 -1.57 -1.00 9.52
CA ILE A 44 -0.63 -2.09 9.22
C ILE A 44 -0.72 -2.51 7.75
N ILE A 45 -1.94 -2.72 7.23
CA ILE A 45 -2.17 -3.07 5.82
C ILE A 45 -1.55 -2.03 4.90
N VAL A 46 -1.84 -0.75 5.13
CA VAL A 46 -1.31 0.32 4.26
C VAL A 46 0.21 0.38 4.36
N ARG A 47 0.78 0.33 5.58
CA ARG A 47 2.24 0.39 5.76
C ARG A 47 2.97 -0.76 5.05
N ASP A 48 2.44 -1.96 5.12
CA ASP A 48 3.04 -3.11 4.43
C ASP A 48 2.87 -3.01 2.90
N ALA A 49 1.73 -2.50 2.41
CA ALA A 49 1.55 -2.20 1.00
C ALA A 49 2.52 -1.12 0.48
N LEU A 50 2.77 -0.07 1.28
CA LEU A 50 3.73 0.99 0.97
C LEU A 50 5.19 0.49 0.87
N MET A 51 5.50 -0.65 1.48
CA MET A 51 6.82 -1.29 1.36
C MET A 51 6.97 -2.18 0.12
N GLN A 52 5.88 -2.47 -0.61
CA GLN A 52 5.94 -3.34 -1.79
C GLN A 52 6.86 -2.79 -2.91
N PRO A 53 6.85 -1.49 -3.24
CA PRO A 53 7.82 -0.91 -4.17
C PRO A 53 9.28 -1.19 -3.81
N VAL A 54 9.63 -0.99 -2.53
CA VAL A 54 10.99 -1.23 -2.02
C VAL A 54 11.37 -2.70 -2.19
N ARG A 55 10.49 -3.62 -1.81
CA ARG A 55 10.70 -5.07 -1.94
C ARG A 55 10.83 -5.49 -3.42
N LYS A 56 10.01 -4.92 -4.32
CA LYS A 56 10.09 -5.16 -5.77
C LYS A 56 11.43 -4.71 -6.33
N VAL A 57 11.92 -3.54 -5.95
CA VAL A 57 13.24 -3.05 -6.38
C VAL A 57 14.36 -3.95 -5.85
N GLN A 58 14.36 -4.27 -4.56
CA GLN A 58 15.43 -5.05 -3.93
C GLN A 58 15.53 -6.48 -4.46
N SER A 59 14.40 -7.09 -4.82
CA SER A 59 14.34 -8.46 -5.36
C SER A 59 14.35 -8.54 -6.89
N ALA A 60 14.41 -7.39 -7.59
CA ALA A 60 14.45 -7.37 -9.04
C ALA A 60 15.77 -7.93 -9.56
N THR A 61 15.66 -8.80 -10.57
CA THR A 61 16.81 -9.31 -11.33
C THR A 61 16.97 -8.62 -12.68
N HIS A 62 15.95 -7.88 -13.11
CA HIS A 62 15.91 -7.19 -14.39
C HIS A 62 15.31 -5.80 -14.23
N PHE A 63 15.86 -4.86 -15.00
CA PHE A 63 15.36 -3.49 -15.10
C PHE A 63 15.20 -3.13 -16.57
N LYS A 64 14.23 -2.25 -16.86
CA LYS A 64 14.02 -1.70 -18.19
C LYS A 64 14.06 -0.19 -18.17
N LYS A 65 14.55 0.39 -19.26
CA LYS A 65 14.56 1.84 -19.46
C LYS A 65 13.16 2.36 -19.70
N VAL A 66 12.79 3.43 -19.02
CA VAL A 66 11.49 4.08 -19.12
C VAL A 66 11.64 5.60 -19.11
N ARG A 67 10.67 6.26 -19.73
CA ARG A 67 10.51 7.70 -19.66
C ARG A 67 9.79 8.10 -18.39
N GLY A 68 10.30 9.10 -17.67
CA GLY A 68 9.66 9.62 -16.47
C GLY A 68 10.20 10.98 -16.03
N PRO A 69 9.66 11.53 -14.94
CA PRO A 69 10.08 12.83 -14.42
C PRO A 69 11.52 12.78 -13.90
N SER A 70 12.30 13.81 -14.22
CA SER A 70 13.67 13.95 -13.73
C SER A 70 13.68 14.20 -12.23
N ARG A 71 14.55 13.50 -11.51
CA ARG A 71 14.79 13.71 -10.07
C ARG A 71 15.59 14.97 -9.78
N THR A 72 16.42 15.40 -10.72
CA THR A 72 17.34 16.53 -10.55
C THR A 72 16.80 17.83 -11.11
N THR A 73 15.90 17.76 -12.09
CA THR A 73 15.36 18.94 -12.79
C THR A 73 13.83 18.92 -12.75
N PRO A 74 13.20 19.72 -11.87
CA PRO A 74 11.75 19.80 -11.77
C PRO A 74 11.09 20.15 -13.12
N GLY A 75 10.04 19.41 -13.48
CA GLY A 75 9.29 19.63 -14.73
C GLY A 75 9.94 19.05 -16.00
N ALA A 76 11.20 18.58 -15.94
CA ALA A 76 11.83 17.88 -17.05
C ALA A 76 11.47 16.38 -17.05
N PHE A 77 11.41 15.79 -18.24
CA PHE A 77 11.30 14.35 -18.43
C PHE A 77 12.62 13.81 -19.00
N VAL A 78 13.00 12.61 -18.57
CA VAL A 78 14.19 11.89 -19.05
C VAL A 78 13.77 10.50 -19.52
N ASP A 79 14.49 9.94 -20.49
CA ASP A 79 14.18 8.67 -21.15
C ASP A 79 15.04 7.48 -20.66
N ASP A 80 15.86 7.71 -19.62
CA ASP A 80 16.87 6.78 -19.14
C ASP A 80 16.68 6.32 -17.69
N LEU A 81 15.47 6.47 -17.14
CA LEU A 81 15.14 5.90 -15.83
C LEU A 81 15.03 4.39 -15.92
N LEU A 82 15.33 3.70 -14.82
CA LEU A 82 15.31 2.25 -14.72
C LEU A 82 14.25 1.83 -13.70
N THR A 83 13.27 1.05 -14.14
CA THR A 83 12.25 0.44 -13.27
C THR A 83 12.43 -1.07 -13.25
N PRO A 84 12.18 -1.75 -12.11
CA PRO A 84 12.09 -3.19 -12.06
C PRO A 84 11.11 -3.75 -13.11
N CYS A 85 11.47 -4.86 -13.75
CA CYS A 85 10.63 -5.53 -14.73
C CYS A 85 10.79 -7.06 -14.67
N SER A 86 9.92 -7.77 -15.38
CA SER A 86 10.07 -9.22 -15.56
C SER A 86 11.20 -9.55 -16.54
N PRO A 87 11.88 -10.70 -16.41
CA PRO A 87 12.94 -11.10 -17.33
C PRO A 87 12.51 -11.20 -18.80
N GLY A 88 11.23 -11.52 -19.05
CA GLY A 88 10.67 -11.63 -20.40
C GLY A 88 10.17 -10.32 -21.00
N ASP A 89 10.26 -9.19 -20.29
CA ASP A 89 9.78 -7.91 -20.81
C ASP A 89 10.68 -7.41 -21.96
N PRO A 90 10.10 -6.84 -23.04
CA PRO A 90 10.90 -6.18 -24.07
C PRO A 90 11.78 -5.07 -23.47
N GLY A 91 13.08 -5.13 -23.75
CA GLY A 91 14.05 -4.17 -23.20
C GLY A 91 14.48 -4.45 -21.76
N ALA A 92 14.11 -5.60 -21.18
CA ALA A 92 14.65 -6.07 -19.91
C ALA A 92 16.16 -6.27 -20.03
N THR A 93 16.89 -5.64 -19.12
CA THR A 93 18.32 -5.81 -18.96
C THR A 93 18.55 -6.51 -17.62
N GLU A 94 19.28 -7.61 -17.62
CA GLU A 94 19.66 -8.33 -16.40
C GLU A 94 20.62 -7.45 -15.59
N MET A 95 20.17 -7.03 -14.42
CA MET A 95 20.95 -6.26 -13.45
C MET A 95 20.19 -6.19 -12.12
N THR A 96 20.93 -5.96 -11.05
CA THR A 96 20.38 -5.78 -9.70
C THR A 96 20.24 -4.30 -9.36
N TRP A 97 19.47 -3.99 -8.30
CA TRP A 97 19.32 -2.60 -7.84
C TRP A 97 20.65 -1.94 -7.43
N MET A 98 21.68 -2.73 -7.09
CA MET A 98 23.02 -2.25 -6.74
C MET A 98 23.74 -1.59 -7.92
N GLU A 99 23.36 -1.96 -9.14
CA GLU A 99 23.94 -1.44 -10.39
C GLU A 99 23.15 -0.25 -10.95
N VAL A 100 21.96 0.04 -10.40
CA VAL A 100 21.12 1.15 -10.82
C VAL A 100 21.60 2.44 -10.17
N PRO A 101 21.95 3.49 -10.94
CA PRO A 101 22.30 4.78 -10.37
C PRO A 101 21.15 5.37 -9.55
N SER A 102 21.47 6.02 -8.42
CA SER A 102 20.46 6.52 -7.47
C SER A 102 19.53 7.57 -8.07
N ASP A 103 20.01 8.36 -9.04
CA ASP A 103 19.24 9.36 -9.78
C ASP A 103 18.41 8.77 -10.92
N LYS A 104 18.64 7.50 -11.28
CA LYS A 104 17.96 6.80 -12.39
C LYS A 104 16.92 5.78 -11.95
N LEU A 105 16.91 5.37 -10.68
CA LEU A 105 15.90 4.44 -10.17
C LEU A 105 14.50 5.07 -10.25
N MET A 106 13.58 4.40 -10.93
CA MET A 106 12.15 4.70 -10.91
C MET A 106 11.41 3.61 -10.15
N GLU A 107 11.10 3.87 -8.89
CA GLU A 107 10.30 2.96 -8.08
C GLU A 107 8.90 2.74 -8.66
N PRO A 108 8.39 1.50 -8.64
CA PRO A 108 6.99 1.24 -8.93
C PRO A 108 6.09 1.97 -7.91
N ILE A 109 4.95 2.49 -8.36
CA ILE A 109 3.96 3.04 -7.44
C ILE A 109 3.12 1.93 -6.79
N VAL A 110 2.56 2.20 -5.63
CA VAL A 110 1.67 1.26 -4.94
C VAL A 110 0.39 1.08 -5.74
N CYS A 111 -0.07 -0.17 -5.87
CA CYS A 111 -1.30 -0.50 -6.60
C CYS A 111 -2.24 -1.41 -5.81
N MET A 112 -3.42 -1.69 -6.38
CA MET A 112 -4.45 -2.50 -5.71
C MET A 112 -3.96 -3.91 -5.36
N SER A 113 -3.11 -4.53 -6.19
CA SER A 113 -2.57 -5.85 -5.88
C SER A 113 -1.65 -5.84 -4.66
N ASP A 114 -0.97 -4.72 -4.39
CA ASP A 114 -0.11 -4.56 -3.21
C ASP A 114 -0.95 -4.49 -1.94
N MET A 115 -2.07 -3.74 -1.99
CA MET A 115 -3.04 -3.67 -0.91
C MET A 115 -3.71 -5.02 -0.63
N LEU A 116 -4.15 -5.72 -1.68
CA LEU A 116 -4.79 -7.02 -1.54
C LEU A 116 -3.84 -8.08 -0.99
N ARG A 117 -2.57 -8.07 -1.40
CA ARG A 117 -1.53 -8.92 -0.83
C ARG A 117 -1.37 -8.67 0.67
N SER A 118 -1.28 -7.40 1.06
CA SER A 118 -1.13 -7.03 2.47
C SER A 118 -2.33 -7.44 3.31
N LEU A 119 -3.55 -7.19 2.78
CA LEU A 119 -4.81 -7.60 3.39
C LEU A 119 -4.89 -9.12 3.58
N ALA A 120 -4.46 -9.90 2.60
CA ALA A 120 -4.48 -11.38 2.70
C ALA A 120 -3.61 -11.93 3.85
N THR A 121 -2.61 -11.16 4.30
CA THR A 121 -1.70 -11.56 5.37
C THR A 121 -2.02 -10.94 6.73
N THR A 122 -2.88 -9.91 6.77
CA THR A 122 -3.27 -9.22 7.99
C THR A 122 -4.64 -9.71 8.46
N ARG A 123 -4.73 -10.22 9.69
CA ARG A 123 -6.02 -10.62 10.30
C ARG A 123 -6.56 -9.51 11.20
N PRO A 124 -7.89 -9.35 11.34
CA PRO A 124 -8.45 -8.40 12.28
C PRO A 124 -8.04 -8.78 13.71
N THR A 125 -7.58 -7.79 14.48
CA THR A 125 -7.06 -8.03 15.83
C THR A 125 -8.17 -8.13 16.89
N VAL A 126 -9.30 -7.49 16.64
CA VAL A 126 -10.46 -7.52 17.55
C VAL A 126 -11.35 -8.71 17.20
N ASN A 127 -11.50 -9.64 18.16
CA ASN A 127 -12.35 -10.82 17.98
C ASN A 127 -13.78 -10.57 18.51
N ALA A 128 -14.69 -11.50 18.21
CA ALA A 128 -16.09 -11.40 18.62
C ALA A 128 -16.30 -11.48 20.14
N GLU A 129 -15.44 -12.19 20.87
CA GLU A 129 -15.53 -12.32 22.32
C GLU A 129 -15.25 -11.00 23.03
N ASP A 130 -14.24 -10.26 22.54
CA ASP A 130 -13.91 -8.93 23.04
C ASP A 130 -15.08 -7.96 22.83
N LEU A 131 -15.75 -8.03 21.67
CA LEU A 131 -16.93 -7.22 21.39
C LEU A 131 -18.11 -7.55 22.32
N LEU A 132 -18.32 -8.82 22.67
CA LEU A 132 -19.37 -9.24 23.60
C LEU A 132 -19.09 -8.74 25.02
N LYS A 133 -17.84 -8.79 25.48
CA LYS A 133 -17.44 -8.27 26.80
C LYS A 133 -17.69 -6.76 26.89
N VAL A 134 -17.30 -6.02 25.84
CA VAL A 134 -17.55 -4.56 25.77
C VAL A 134 -19.05 -4.27 25.74
N LYS A 135 -19.82 -5.00 24.93
CA LYS A 135 -21.29 -4.81 24.87
C LYS A 135 -21.95 -5.02 26.22
N LYS A 136 -21.61 -6.11 26.93
CA LYS A 136 -22.12 -6.39 28.27
C LYS A 136 -21.78 -5.25 29.25
N PHE A 137 -20.54 -4.77 29.23
CA PHE A 137 -20.13 -3.63 30.06
C PHE A 137 -20.93 -2.36 29.74
N THR A 138 -21.17 -2.05 28.46
CA THR A 138 -21.97 -0.90 28.05
C THR A 138 -23.45 -1.04 28.46
N GLU A 139 -24.02 -2.25 28.42
CA GLU A 139 -25.38 -2.52 28.92
C GLU A 139 -25.49 -2.34 30.44
N ASP A 140 -24.46 -2.77 31.18
CA ASP A 140 -24.44 -2.72 32.65
C ASP A 140 -24.18 -1.30 33.19
N PHE A 141 -23.41 -0.46 32.47
CA PHE A 141 -22.92 0.83 33.00
C PHE A 141 -23.24 2.07 32.14
N GLY A 142 -23.79 1.91 30.93
CA GLY A 142 -24.11 3.02 30.02
C GLY A 142 -22.87 3.60 29.30
N GLN A 143 -23.04 4.78 28.69
CA GLN A 143 -21.99 5.48 27.92
C GLN A 143 -21.33 6.64 28.69
N GLU A 144 -21.88 7.03 29.84
CA GLU A 144 -21.38 8.12 30.69
C GLU A 144 -20.59 7.54 31.86
N GLY A 145 -19.38 7.05 31.58
CA GLY A 145 -18.39 6.63 32.57
C GLY A 145 -17.25 7.62 32.70
#